data_AF-A0A535YB85-F1
#
_entry.id   AF-A0A535YB85-F1
#
_cell.length_a   1.000
_cell.length_b   1.000
_cell.length_c   1.000
_cell.angle_alpha   90.00
_cell.angle_beta   90.00
_cell.angle_gamma   90.00
#
_symmetry.space_group_name_H-M   'P 1'
#
loop_
_entity.id
_entity.type
_entity.pdbx_description
1 polymer ?
#
loop_
_entity_poly.entity_id
_entity_poly.type
_entity_poly.pdbx_seq_one_letter_code
_entity_poly.pdbx_strand_id
1 'polypeptide(L)'
;MSRIPADLVVHRVWVPEHDSDPRLPVVYVSERRRRALGAILIGLGAVLALSVVVARAAFWVAFACLLVAWAGVAYAAGGRTGFYEVDPGGVLGKYLGRSRPDVGSMRPSKP
;
A
#
# COMPACT_ATOMS: atom_id res chain seq x y z
N MET A 1 -15.96 5.77 15.61
CA MET A 1 -15.14 4.63 15.13
C MET A 1 -15.42 4.45 13.65
N SER A 2 -14.46 4.75 12.78
CA SER A 2 -14.71 4.79 11.33
C SER A 2 -14.64 3.38 10.74
N ARG A 3 -15.71 2.99 10.04
CA ARG A 3 -15.68 1.99 8.97
C ARG A 3 -14.46 2.24 8.09
N ILE A 4 -13.87 1.18 7.55
CA ILE A 4 -12.65 1.18 6.70
C ILE A 4 -12.49 2.53 6.00
N PRO A 5 -11.43 3.31 6.30
CA PRO A 5 -11.30 4.66 5.77
C PRO A 5 -11.41 4.63 4.24
N ALA A 6 -12.12 5.59 3.65
CA ALA A 6 -12.44 5.58 2.22
C ALA A 6 -11.21 5.62 1.28
N ASP A 7 -10.01 5.87 1.81
CA ASP A 7 -8.75 5.85 1.06
C ASP A 7 -8.11 4.45 0.96
N LEU A 8 -8.62 3.49 1.72
CA LEU A 8 -8.16 2.13 1.84
C LEU A 8 -9.02 1.21 0.98
N VAL A 9 -8.39 0.59 -0.01
CA VAL A 9 -9.00 -0.38 -0.90
C VAL A 9 -8.77 -1.78 -0.34
N VAL A 10 -9.86 -2.47 -0.03
CA VAL A 10 -9.83 -3.88 0.33
C VAL A 10 -9.67 -4.70 -0.94
N HIS A 11 -8.62 -5.51 -0.98
CA HIS A 11 -8.34 -6.35 -2.14
C HIS A 11 -8.82 -7.78 -1.97
N ARG A 12 -8.73 -8.29 -0.73
CA ARG A 12 -9.09 -9.67 -0.42
C ARG A 12 -9.38 -9.79 1.07
N VAL A 13 -10.41 -10.55 1.37
CA VAL A 13 -10.84 -10.87 2.73
C VAL A 13 -10.67 -12.38 2.91
N TRP A 14 -10.23 -12.80 4.09
CA TRP A 14 -10.15 -14.20 4.51
C TRP A 14 -11.00 -14.34 5.74
N VAL A 15 -11.95 -15.28 5.68
CA VAL A 15 -12.89 -15.56 6.77
C VAL A 15 -12.60 -16.96 7.29
N PRO A 16 -12.67 -17.18 8.60
CA PRO A 16 -12.58 -18.52 9.16
C PRO A 16 -13.67 -19.42 8.56
N GLU A 17 -13.33 -20.67 8.28
CA GLU A 17 -14.25 -21.60 7.62
C GLU A 17 -15.33 -22.13 8.56
N HIS A 18 -15.08 -22.08 9.87
CA HIS A 18 -15.98 -22.53 10.92
C HIS A 18 -16.18 -21.41 11.95
N ASP A 19 -17.44 -21.19 12.39
CA ASP A 19 -17.77 -20.24 13.48
C ASP A 19 -17.10 -20.60 14.82
N SER A 20 -16.60 -21.82 14.95
CA SER A 20 -15.88 -22.31 16.14
C SER A 20 -14.40 -21.92 16.17
N ASP A 21 -13.87 -21.36 15.08
CA ASP A 21 -12.46 -21.06 14.94
C ASP A 21 -12.14 -19.72 15.63
N PRO A 22 -11.23 -19.67 16.63
CA PRO A 22 -10.96 -18.44 17.40
C PRO A 22 -10.22 -17.36 16.59
N ARG A 23 -9.89 -17.63 15.32
CA ARG A 23 -9.16 -16.69 14.46
C ARG A 23 -10.09 -15.59 13.96
N LEU A 24 -9.65 -14.33 14.03
CA LEU A 24 -10.38 -13.20 13.48
C LEU A 24 -10.25 -13.16 11.95
N PRO A 25 -11.24 -12.62 11.21
CA PRO A 25 -11.13 -12.43 9.78
C PRO A 25 -9.93 -11.54 9.43
N VAL A 26 -9.22 -11.88 8.37
CA VAL A 26 -8.04 -11.13 7.92
C VAL A 26 -8.36 -10.41 6.62
N VAL A 27 -7.94 -9.15 6.50
CA VAL A 27 -8.14 -8.35 5.30
C VAL A 27 -6.82 -7.78 4.81
N TYR A 28 -6.58 -7.93 3.51
CA TYR A 28 -5.50 -7.23 2.84
C TYR A 28 -6.01 -5.90 2.29
N VAL A 29 -5.44 -4.82 2.82
CA VAL A 29 -5.84 -3.46 2.49
C VAL A 29 -4.67 -2.71 1.88
N SER A 30 -4.96 -1.88 0.88
CA SER A 30 -3.97 -0.97 0.32
C SER A 30 -4.46 0.46 0.16
N GLU A 31 -3.58 1.42 0.42
CA GLU A 31 -3.84 2.83 0.13
C GLU A 31 -3.61 3.10 -1.36
N ARG A 32 -4.68 3.04 -2.16
CA ARG A 32 -4.62 3.29 -3.61
C ARG A 32 -4.15 4.72 -3.91
N ARG A 33 -4.51 5.68 -3.06
CA ARG A 33 -4.19 7.10 -3.22
C ARG A 33 -2.70 7.38 -3.05
N ARG A 34 -2.03 6.74 -2.08
CA ARG A 34 -0.56 6.87 -1.91
C ARG A 34 0.22 6.23 -3.06
N ARG A 35 -0.23 5.07 -3.55
CA ARG A 35 0.39 4.45 -4.74
C ARG A 35 0.27 5.33 -5.98
N ALA A 36 -0.90 5.93 -6.21
CA ALA A 36 -1.10 6.84 -7.34
C ALA A 36 -0.19 8.08 -7.24
N LEU A 37 -0.15 8.73 -6.07
CA LEU A 37 0.73 9.88 -5.85
C LEU A 37 2.22 9.52 -5.97
N GLY A 38 2.63 8.37 -5.43
CA GLY A 38 4.00 7.87 -5.59
C GLY A 38 4.36 7.58 -7.05
N ALA A 39 3.46 6.96 -7.82
CA ALA A 39 3.65 6.73 -9.24
C ALA A 39 3.77 8.04 -10.04
N ILE A 40 2.96 9.05 -9.71
CA ILE A 40 3.04 10.39 -10.30
C ILE A 40 4.41 11.02 -10.02
N LEU A 41 4.88 10.96 -8.76
CA LEU A 41 6.21 11.47 -8.37
C LEU A 41 7.36 10.75 -9.09
N ILE A 42 7.29 9.43 -9.23
CA ILE A 42 8.27 8.64 -9.99
C ILE A 42 8.27 9.06 -11.46
N GLY A 43 7.09 9.18 -12.08
CA GLY A 43 6.96 9.64 -13.45
C GLY A 43 7.52 11.05 -13.65
N LEU A 44 7.23 11.97 -12.73
CA LEU A 44 7.77 13.33 -12.76
C LEU A 44 9.30 13.33 -12.67
N GLY A 45 9.87 12.53 -11.77
CA GLY A 45 11.32 12.37 -11.64
C GLY A 45 11.98 11.82 -12.91
N ALA A 46 11.34 10.86 -13.57
CA ALA A 46 11.83 10.30 -14.83
C ALA A 46 11.80 11.33 -15.99
N VAL A 47 10.72 12.11 -16.11
CA VAL A 47 10.61 13.18 -17.12
C VAL A 47 11.66 14.26 -16.90
N LEU A 48 11.88 14.65 -15.64
CA LEU A 48 12.90 15.62 -15.29
C LEU A 48 14.31 15.09 -15.58
N ALA A 49 14.60 13.83 -15.23
CA ALA A 49 15.88 13.20 -15.53
C ALA A 49 16.15 13.13 -17.05
N LEU A 50 15.14 12.77 -17.86
CA LEU A 50 15.24 12.75 -19.32
C LEU A 50 15.52 14.16 -19.88
N SER A 51 14.84 15.17 -19.35
CA SER A 51 15.04 16.58 -19.72
C SER A 51 16.46 17.05 -19.42
N VAL A 52 17.03 16.66 -18.28
CA VAL A 52 18.41 17.00 -17.89
C VAL A 52 19.45 16.37 -18.82
N VAL A 53 19.26 15.10 -19.20
CA VAL A 53 20.14 14.40 -20.15
C VAL A 53 20.11 15.07 -21.51
N VAL A 54 18.92 15.44 -22.01
CA VAL A 54 18.75 16.14 -23.30
C VAL A 54 19.38 17.55 -23.26
N ALA A 55 19.22 18.27 -22.14
CA ALA A 55 19.75 19.62 -21.97
C ALA A 55 21.26 19.68 -21.62
N ARG A 56 21.92 18.53 -21.41
CA ARG A 56 23.29 18.44 -20.85
C ARG A 56 23.46 19.29 -19.58
N ALA A 57 22.42 19.35 -18.76
CA ALA A 57 22.41 20.21 -17.58
C ALA A 57 23.33 19.67 -16.47
N ALA A 58 23.84 20.56 -15.62
CA ALA A 58 24.80 20.24 -14.58
C ALA A 58 24.33 19.10 -13.65
N PHE A 59 25.29 18.28 -13.20
CA PHE A 59 25.11 17.11 -12.33
C PHE A 59 24.13 17.31 -11.16
N TRP A 60 24.12 18.50 -10.55
CA TRP A 60 23.23 18.86 -9.45
C TRP A 60 21.72 18.80 -9.79
N VAL A 61 21.34 19.06 -11.05
CA VAL A 61 19.94 18.96 -11.48
C VAL A 61 19.52 17.49 -11.62
N ALA A 62 20.40 16.64 -12.15
CA ALA A 62 20.16 15.19 -12.20
C ALA A 62 20.02 14.60 -10.78
N PHE A 63 20.84 15.05 -9.84
CA PHE A 63 20.76 14.63 -8.44
C PHE A 63 19.42 15.04 -7.78
N ALA A 64 18.93 16.25 -8.04
CA ALA A 64 17.62 16.68 -7.56
C ALA A 64 16.46 15.81 -8.12
N CYS A 65 16.53 15.40 -9.40
CA CYS A 65 15.55 14.50 -10.01
C CYS A 65 15.55 13.13 -9.32
N LEU A 66 16.73 12.61 -9.00
CA LEU A 66 16.89 11.36 -8.27
C LEU A 66 16.25 11.44 -6.87
N LEU A 67 16.46 12.55 -6.15
CA LEU A 67 15.83 12.76 -4.84
C LEU A 67 14.29 12.79 -4.93
N VAL A 68 13.73 13.41 -5.97
CA VAL A 68 12.27 13.43 -6.19
C VAL A 68 11.74 12.02 -6.49
N ALA A 69 12.43 11.26 -7.33
CA ALA A 69 12.06 9.88 -7.61
C ALA A 69 12.15 9.00 -6.35
N TRP A 70 13.21 9.18 -5.55
CA TRP A 70 13.41 8.43 -4.31
C TRP A 70 12.38 8.78 -3.24
N ALA A 71 12.00 10.06 -3.12
CA ALA A 71 10.89 10.49 -2.28
C ALA A 71 9.55 9.88 -2.75
N GLY A 72 9.32 9.78 -4.06
CA GLY A 72 8.15 9.08 -4.62
C GLY A 72 8.10 7.61 -4.24
N VAL A 73 9.24 6.90 -4.33
CA VAL A 73 9.37 5.49 -3.92
C VAL A 73 9.15 5.35 -2.41
N ALA A 74 9.78 6.18 -1.59
CA ALA A 74 9.62 6.14 -0.13
C ALA A 74 8.16 6.42 0.27
N TYR A 75 7.49 7.35 -0.40
CA TYR A 75 6.08 7.66 -0.15
C TYR A 75 5.14 6.53 -0.59
N ALA A 76 5.41 5.91 -1.74
CA ALA A 76 4.65 4.76 -2.25
C ALA A 76 4.84 3.50 -1.38
N ALA A 77 6.05 3.31 -0.86
CA ALA A 77 6.40 2.22 0.04
C ALA A 77 5.95 2.47 1.48
N GLY A 78 5.54 3.70 1.84
CA GLY A 78 4.99 4.05 3.13
C GLY A 78 3.46 3.91 3.20
N GLY A 79 2.91 3.74 4.41
CA GLY A 79 1.46 3.74 4.67
C GLY A 79 0.90 2.44 5.25
N ARG A 80 -0.43 2.41 5.44
CA ARG A 80 -1.20 1.28 6.01
C ARG A 80 -1.48 0.17 4.99
N THR A 81 -0.50 -0.11 4.14
CA THR A 81 -0.55 -1.24 3.21
C THR A 81 -0.13 -2.50 3.93
N GLY A 82 -1.02 -3.48 4.01
CA GLY A 82 -0.72 -4.78 4.63
C GLY A 82 -1.96 -5.53 5.07
N PHE A 83 -1.73 -6.54 5.89
CA PHE A 83 -2.75 -7.42 6.44
C PHE A 83 -3.22 -6.89 7.79
N TYR A 84 -4.53 -6.89 8.00
CA TYR A 84 -5.16 -6.48 9.24
C TYR A 84 -6.16 -7.55 9.67
N GLU A 85 -6.24 -7.80 10.97
CA GLU A 85 -7.39 -8.50 11.55
C GLU A 85 -8.60 -7.56 11.54
N VAL A 86 -9.79 -8.11 11.38
CA VAL A 86 -11.05 -7.38 11.43
C VAL A 86 -11.74 -7.73 12.73
N ASP A 87 -12.07 -6.70 13.51
CA ASP A 87 -12.85 -6.88 14.73
C ASP A 87 -14.28 -7.34 14.41
N PRO A 88 -14.99 -7.96 15.38
CA PRO A 88 -16.38 -8.41 15.20
C PRO A 88 -17.34 -7.31 14.73
N GLY A 89 -16.99 -6.03 14.98
CA GLY A 89 -17.73 -4.86 14.51
C GLY A 89 -17.43 -4.43 13.06
N GLY A 90 -16.65 -5.20 12.30
CA GLY A 90 -16.28 -4.88 10.91
C GLY A 90 -15.25 -3.75 10.79
N VAL A 91 -14.47 -3.50 11.85
CA VAL A 91 -13.47 -2.42 11.91
C VAL A 91 -12.07 -3.03 11.70
N LEU A 92 -11.15 -2.29 11.07
CA LEU A 92 -9.73 -2.68 11.04
C LEU A 92 -9.22 -2.75 12.49
N GLY A 93 -8.87 -3.95 12.92
CA GLY A 93 -8.22 -4.25 14.17
C GLY A 93 -6.70 -4.27 14.02
N LYS A 94 -6.07 -5.34 14.52
CA LYS A 94 -4.62 -5.45 14.65
C LYS A 94 -3.91 -5.52 13.30
N TYR A 95 -2.82 -4.79 13.16
CA TYR A 95 -1.93 -4.89 11.99
C TYR A 95 -1.06 -6.16 12.08
N LEU A 96 -1.16 -7.01 11.06
CA LEU A 96 -0.41 -8.27 10.94
C LEU A 96 0.89 -8.13 10.12
N GLY A 97 1.13 -6.96 9.51
CA GLY A 97 2.33 -6.70 8.70
C GLY A 97 2.06 -6.71 7.20
N ARG A 98 3.15 -6.64 6.42
CA ARG A 98 3.09 -6.60 4.94
C ARG A 98 3.18 -7.98 4.29
N SER A 99 3.81 -8.92 4.97
CA SER A 99 3.95 -10.30 4.53
C SER A 99 2.64 -11.05 4.71
N ARG A 100 2.35 -12.01 3.83
CA ARG A 100 1.13 -12.81 3.92
C ARG A 100 1.12 -13.59 5.26
N PRO A 101 0.16 -13.35 6.16
CA PRO A 101 0.03 -14.12 7.38
C PRO A 101 -0.48 -15.53 7.06
N ASP A 102 -0.38 -16.43 8.03
CA ASP A 102 -0.87 -17.80 7.90
C ASP A 102 -2.40 -17.84 7.80
N VAL A 103 -2.89 -17.78 6.57
CA VAL A 103 -4.31 -17.85 6.19
C VAL A 103 -4.63 -19.17 5.46
N GLY A 104 -3.78 -20.19 5.63
CA GLY A 104 -3.92 -21.48 4.92
C GLY A 104 -5.23 -22.23 5.25
N SER A 105 -5.74 -22.03 6.46
CA SER A 105 -7.01 -22.61 6.95
C SER A 105 -8.23 -21.72 6.71
N MET A 106 -8.07 -20.57 6.05
CA MET A 106 -9.14 -19.59 5.86
C MET A 106 -9.65 -19.58 4.43
N ARG A 107 -10.96 -19.39 4.28
CA ARG A 107 -11.58 -19.29 2.97
C ARG A 107 -11.43 -17.87 2.43
N PRO A 108 -10.91 -17.68 1.20
CA PRO A 108 -10.90 -16.37 0.57
C PRO A 108 -12.33 -15.96 0.21
N SER A 109 -12.77 -14.81 0.70
CA SER A 109 -13.99 -14.15 0.25
C SER A 109 -13.65 -12.94 -0.64
N LYS A 110 -14.50 -12.69 -1.63
CA LYS A 110 -14.40 -11.48 -2.44
C LYS A 110 -14.79 -10.26 -1.58
N PRO A 111 -14.14 -9.11 -1.81
CA PRO A 111 -14.49 -7.85 -1.17
C PRO A 111 -15.91 -7.40 -1.53
#